data_AF-A0A7M5ULF1-F1
#
_entry.id   AF-A0A7M5ULF1-F1
#
_cell.length_a   1.000
_cell.length_b   1.000
_cell.length_c   1.000
_cell.angle_alpha   90.00
_cell.angle_beta   90.00
_cell.angle_gamma   90.00
#
_symmetry.space_group_name_H-M   'P 1'
#
loop_
_entity.id
_entity.type
_entity.pdbx_description
1 polymer ?
#
loop_
_entity_poly.entity_id
_entity_poly.type
_entity_poly.pdbx_seq_one_letter_code
_entity_poly.pdbx_strand_id
1 'polypeptide(L)'
;MMKIVFLFLVCFVLQQTSSNELKEGESHSRERRAVCGYQRYNTRFRMCCSGKLGLKGSNNACCGQTGYNTRFRMCCGGKLGLKGSSNTCCGQTGYNTRFRICCGGRLGLKGSNNACCGQTGYNTRFRICCGGKLGLKGSNNACCGQTGYNTRFRICCGGKLGLKGSNNACCGQTGYNTRFRICCGGRLGLKGSNNACCGQTGYNTRFRMCCNGRLC
;
A
#
# COMPACT_ATOMS: atom_id res chain seq x y z
N MET A 1 90.38 15.09 -11.76
CA MET A 1 89.05 14.59 -12.14
C MET A 1 88.78 13.22 -11.50
N MET A 2 88.51 13.16 -10.18
CA MET A 2 88.34 11.89 -9.43
C MET A 2 87.32 11.98 -8.28
N LYS A 3 86.38 12.94 -8.29
CA LYS A 3 85.38 13.10 -7.21
C LYS A 3 83.91 12.97 -7.62
N ILE A 4 83.61 12.76 -8.92
CA ILE A 4 82.22 12.69 -9.42
C ILE A 4 81.74 11.24 -9.66
N VAL A 5 82.65 10.26 -9.76
CA VAL A 5 82.27 8.85 -10.02
C VAL A 5 81.79 8.11 -8.75
N PHE A 6 82.21 8.55 -7.56
CA PHE A 6 81.87 7.87 -6.30
C PHE A 6 80.42 8.10 -5.81
N LEU A 7 79.74 9.17 -6.26
CA LEU A 7 78.37 9.46 -5.83
C LEU A 7 77.29 8.66 -6.59
N PHE A 8 77.59 8.17 -7.81
CA PHE A 8 76.63 7.36 -8.58
C PHE A 8 76.60 5.88 -8.17
N LEU A 9 77.69 5.35 -7.60
CA LEU A 9 77.77 3.96 -7.16
C LEU A 9 77.02 3.66 -5.85
N VAL A 10 76.75 4.67 -5.02
CA VAL A 10 76.07 4.47 -3.72
C VAL A 10 74.54 4.44 -3.86
N CYS A 11 73.95 5.10 -4.87
CA CYS A 11 72.49 5.06 -5.09
C CYS A 11 72.00 3.76 -5.74
N PHE A 12 72.83 3.06 -6.52
CA PHE A 12 72.37 1.85 -7.22
C PHE A 12 72.32 0.61 -6.30
N VAL A 13 73.08 0.62 -5.20
CA VAL A 13 73.16 -0.52 -4.26
C VAL A 13 72.01 -0.51 -3.22
N LEU A 14 71.35 0.63 -2.99
CA LEU A 14 70.23 0.72 -2.03
C LEU A 14 68.85 0.41 -2.62
N GLN A 15 68.74 0.11 -3.92
CA GLN A 15 67.44 -0.08 -4.58
C GLN A 15 67.18 -1.52 -5.06
N GLN A 16 68.06 -2.48 -4.75
CA GLN A 16 67.88 -3.90 -5.13
C GLN A 16 67.70 -4.87 -3.95
N THR A 17 67.64 -4.40 -2.71
CA THR A 17 67.28 -5.26 -1.56
C THR A 17 65.76 -5.37 -1.38
N SER A 18 65.05 -5.92 -2.36
CA SER A 18 63.72 -6.51 -2.15
C SER A 18 63.28 -7.37 -3.34
N SER A 19 64.08 -8.37 -3.71
CA SER A 19 63.65 -9.46 -4.59
C SER A 19 63.89 -10.80 -3.89
N ASN A 20 63.19 -11.02 -2.79
CA ASN A 20 62.94 -12.35 -2.27
C ASN A 20 61.47 -12.70 -2.54
N GLU A 21 61.20 -13.25 -3.72
CA GLU A 21 59.98 -13.99 -3.98
C GLU A 21 60.06 -15.33 -3.24
N LEU A 22 59.59 -15.37 -1.99
CA LEU A 22 59.16 -16.60 -1.37
C LEU A 22 57.71 -16.86 -1.80
N LYS A 23 57.56 -17.69 -2.86
CA LYS A 23 56.30 -18.33 -3.22
C LYS A 23 55.96 -19.37 -2.17
N GLU A 24 55.37 -18.94 -1.05
CA GLU A 24 54.64 -19.86 -0.18
C GLU A 24 53.21 -20.00 -0.70
N GLY A 25 52.87 -21.24 -1.07
CA GLY A 25 51.52 -21.61 -1.49
C GLY A 25 50.55 -21.47 -0.33
N GLU A 26 49.87 -20.32 -0.26
CA GLU A 26 48.69 -20.18 0.59
C GLU A 26 47.46 -20.69 -0.17
N SER A 27 46.84 -21.74 0.37
CA SER A 27 45.53 -22.20 -0.04
C SER A 27 44.54 -21.03 0.04
N HIS A 28 44.28 -20.39 -1.08
CA HIS A 28 43.36 -19.27 -1.19
C HIS A 28 41.93 -19.81 -1.05
N SER A 29 41.52 -20.15 0.18
CA SER A 29 40.11 -20.14 0.51
C SER A 29 39.63 -18.73 0.14
N ARG A 30 38.70 -18.63 -0.82
CA ARG A 30 38.14 -17.34 -1.27
C ARG A 30 37.41 -16.72 -0.09
N GLU A 31 38.15 -16.05 0.78
CA GLU A 31 37.62 -15.22 1.85
C GLU A 31 36.86 -14.10 1.14
N ARG A 32 35.52 -14.20 1.09
CA ARG A 32 34.67 -13.18 0.46
C ARG A 32 34.73 -11.93 1.32
N ARG A 33 35.80 -11.15 1.14
CA ARG A 33 36.04 -9.86 1.78
C ARG A 33 35.12 -8.84 1.09
N ALA A 34 34.07 -8.44 1.79
CA ALA A 34 33.19 -7.36 1.34
C ALA A 34 33.65 -6.03 1.93
N VAL A 35 33.13 -4.92 1.41
CA VAL A 35 33.43 -3.57 1.90
C VAL A 35 32.17 -2.99 2.55
N CYS A 36 32.33 -2.32 3.68
CA CYS A 36 31.29 -1.57 4.39
C CYS A 36 31.81 -0.16 4.67
N GLY A 37 31.28 0.84 3.98
CA GLY A 37 31.89 2.18 3.99
C GLY A 37 33.31 2.11 3.43
N TYR A 38 34.31 2.41 4.27
CA TYR A 38 35.73 2.34 3.92
C TYR A 38 36.46 1.12 4.47
N GLN A 39 35.75 0.20 5.15
CA GLN A 39 36.36 -0.95 5.81
C GLN A 39 36.08 -2.25 5.08
N ARG A 40 37.13 -3.05 4.83
CA ARG A 40 37.00 -4.44 4.37
C ARG A 40 36.61 -5.33 5.57
N TYR A 41 35.72 -6.30 5.34
CA TYR A 41 35.29 -7.22 6.38
C TYR A 41 35.04 -8.63 5.84
N ASN A 42 35.23 -9.62 6.72
CA ASN A 42 34.91 -11.01 6.41
C ASN A 42 33.40 -11.25 6.53
N THR A 43 32.75 -11.58 5.41
CA THR A 43 31.31 -11.83 5.33
C THR A 43 30.84 -13.10 6.06
N ARG A 44 31.76 -13.92 6.57
CA ARG A 44 31.44 -15.09 7.41
C ARG A 44 30.98 -14.67 8.81
N PHE A 45 31.62 -13.65 9.38
CA PHE A 45 31.43 -13.25 10.78
C PHE A 45 30.80 -11.87 10.95
N ARG A 46 30.80 -11.04 9.88
CA ARG A 46 30.27 -9.68 9.93
C ARG A 46 29.29 -9.40 8.81
N MET A 47 28.47 -8.38 9.02
CA MET A 47 27.50 -7.85 8.08
C MET A 47 27.60 -6.32 8.07
N CYS A 48 27.16 -5.70 6.98
CA CYS A 48 27.12 -4.25 6.83
C CYS A 48 25.67 -3.78 6.76
N CYS A 49 25.32 -2.78 7.58
CA CYS A 49 24.02 -2.12 7.56
C CYS A 49 24.24 -0.62 7.34
N SER A 50 23.87 -0.10 6.17
CA SER A 50 23.98 1.33 5.81
C SER A 50 25.34 1.95 6.18
N GLY A 51 26.44 1.27 5.85
CA GLY A 51 27.81 1.73 6.12
C GLY A 51 28.36 1.41 7.51
N LYS A 52 27.57 0.79 8.40
CA LYS A 52 28.01 0.37 9.74
C LYS A 52 28.22 -1.15 9.80
N LEU A 53 29.38 -1.56 10.29
CA LEU A 53 29.69 -2.97 10.51
C LEU A 53 29.01 -3.50 11.78
N GLY A 54 28.46 -4.70 11.68
CA GLY A 54 27.90 -5.47 12.78
C GLY A 54 28.30 -6.93 12.73
N LEU A 55 28.06 -7.66 13.82
CA LEU A 55 28.26 -9.11 13.86
C LEU A 55 27.19 -9.82 13.02
N LYS A 56 27.61 -10.85 12.30
CA LYS A 56 26.72 -11.73 11.54
C LYS A 56 26.39 -12.95 12.42
N GLY A 57 25.16 -13.01 12.92
CA GLY A 57 24.56 -14.21 13.50
C GLY A 57 23.74 -15.02 12.49
N SER A 58 22.92 -15.94 12.98
CA SER A 58 21.85 -16.56 12.19
C SER A 58 20.62 -15.63 12.17
N ASN A 59 19.89 -15.61 11.04
CA ASN A 59 18.66 -14.83 10.89
C ASN A 59 18.83 -13.30 10.99
N ASN A 60 19.94 -12.72 10.51
CA ASN A 60 20.12 -11.26 10.60
C ASN A 60 19.37 -10.48 9.51
N ALA A 61 18.94 -9.28 9.86
CA ALA A 61 18.53 -8.24 8.92
C ALA A 61 19.05 -6.88 9.40
N CYS A 62 18.91 -5.85 8.55
CA CYS A 62 19.26 -4.48 8.89
C CYS A 62 18.01 -3.64 9.15
N CYS A 63 18.10 -2.76 10.14
CA CYS A 63 17.15 -1.69 10.40
C CYS A 63 17.92 -0.37 10.44
N GLY A 64 17.97 0.32 9.29
CA GLY A 64 18.92 1.41 9.10
C GLY A 64 20.36 0.91 9.26
N GLN A 65 21.12 1.56 10.13
CA GLN A 65 22.52 1.19 10.43
C GLN A 65 22.66 0.03 11.43
N THR A 66 21.56 -0.50 11.96
CA THR A 66 21.60 -1.51 13.04
C THR A 66 21.25 -2.89 12.51
N GLY A 67 22.19 -3.83 12.63
CA GLY A 67 21.93 -5.25 12.43
C GLY A 67 21.10 -5.83 13.58
N TYR A 68 20.14 -6.70 13.29
CA TYR A 68 19.32 -7.35 14.30
C TYR A 68 18.97 -8.78 13.92
N ASN A 69 18.69 -9.60 14.94
CA ASN A 69 18.22 -10.97 14.73
C ASN A 69 16.69 -10.98 14.53
N THR A 70 16.27 -11.38 13.33
CA THR A 70 14.86 -11.47 12.91
C THR A 70 14.06 -12.54 13.63
N ARG A 71 14.66 -13.36 14.51
CA ARG A 71 13.93 -14.26 15.41
C ARG A 71 13.28 -13.49 16.57
N PHE A 72 13.95 -12.46 17.08
CA PHE A 72 13.55 -11.75 18.31
C PHE A 72 13.07 -10.32 18.06
N ARG A 73 13.47 -9.73 16.92
CA ARG A 73 13.20 -8.33 16.60
C ARG A 73 12.61 -8.19 15.20
N MET A 74 11.96 -7.07 14.97
CA MET A 74 11.46 -6.63 13.67
C MET A 74 11.79 -5.15 13.46
N CYS A 75 11.84 -4.70 12.22
CA CYS A 75 12.08 -3.30 11.87
C CYS A 75 10.82 -2.66 11.29
N CYS A 76 10.38 -1.55 11.87
CA CYS A 76 9.26 -0.75 11.39
C CYS A 76 9.77 0.64 11.04
N GLY A 77 9.82 0.98 9.75
CA GLY A 77 10.22 2.31 9.28
C GLY A 77 11.53 2.82 9.88
N GLY A 78 12.53 1.95 10.04
CA GLY A 78 13.84 2.28 10.61
C GLY A 78 13.94 2.19 12.14
N LYS A 79 12.86 1.84 12.85
CA LYS A 79 12.88 1.60 14.30
C LYS A 79 12.75 0.11 14.61
N LEU A 80 13.59 -0.37 15.54
CA LEU A 80 13.53 -1.75 16.02
C LEU A 80 12.40 -1.93 17.03
N GLY A 81 11.65 -3.01 16.86
CA GLY A 81 10.63 -3.49 17.79
C GLY A 81 10.82 -4.96 18.15
N LEU A 82 10.13 -5.43 19.18
CA LEU A 82 10.07 -6.85 19.51
C LEU A 82 9.29 -7.61 18.44
N LYS A 83 9.80 -8.76 18.04
CA LYS A 83 9.05 -9.69 17.19
C LYS A 83 8.22 -10.62 18.07
N GLY A 84 6.96 -10.74 17.73
CA GLY A 84 6.03 -11.73 18.25
C GLY A 84 5.18 -12.24 17.11
N SER A 85 4.53 -13.39 17.29
CA SER A 85 3.68 -14.01 16.25
C SER A 85 2.54 -13.13 15.77
N SER A 86 2.10 -12.19 16.60
CA SER A 86 1.03 -11.23 16.30
C SER A 86 1.54 -9.79 16.14
N ASN A 87 2.85 -9.55 16.13
CA ASN A 87 3.39 -8.19 15.98
C ASN A 87 3.51 -7.81 14.51
N THR A 88 3.14 -6.57 14.18
CA THR A 88 3.30 -5.98 12.85
C THR A 88 3.61 -4.49 12.95
N CYS A 89 3.83 -3.82 11.84
CA CYS A 89 4.16 -2.39 11.80
C CYS A 89 2.95 -1.52 11.49
N CYS A 90 2.90 -0.36 12.14
CA CYS A 90 2.07 0.79 11.78
C CYS A 90 3.01 1.99 11.60
N GLY A 91 3.40 2.27 10.37
CA GLY A 91 4.48 3.22 10.08
C GLY A 91 5.79 2.78 10.75
N GLN A 92 6.32 3.61 11.65
CA GLN A 92 7.55 3.31 12.41
C GLN A 92 7.32 2.52 13.70
N THR A 93 6.07 2.22 14.05
CA THR A 93 5.73 1.63 15.35
C THR A 93 5.34 0.16 15.20
N GLY A 94 6.08 -0.73 15.86
CA GLY A 94 5.66 -2.12 16.02
C GLY A 94 4.51 -2.24 17.02
N TYR A 95 3.51 -3.05 16.73
CA TYR A 95 2.36 -3.26 17.61
C TYR A 95 1.83 -4.70 17.51
N ASN A 96 1.17 -5.15 18.58
CA ASN A 96 0.52 -6.45 18.61
C ASN A 96 -0.93 -6.36 18.08
N THR A 97 -1.18 -7.05 16.97
CA THR A 97 -2.47 -7.14 16.27
C THR A 97 -3.58 -7.80 17.08
N ARG A 98 -3.30 -8.38 18.26
CA ARG A 98 -4.33 -8.87 19.19
C ARG A 98 -5.01 -7.74 19.95
N PHE A 99 -4.29 -6.65 20.23
CA PHE A 99 -4.76 -5.57 21.11
C PHE A 99 -4.98 -4.25 20.38
N ARG A 100 -4.38 -4.08 19.19
CA ARG A 100 -4.37 -2.80 18.46
C ARG A 100 -4.68 -3.03 16.98
N ILE A 101 -5.14 -1.97 16.33
CA ILE A 101 -5.36 -1.88 14.88
C ILE A 101 -4.60 -0.66 14.35
N CYS A 102 -4.11 -0.73 13.11
CA CYS A 102 -3.49 0.39 12.41
C CYS A 102 -4.41 0.86 11.28
N CYS A 103 -4.84 2.12 11.32
CA CYS A 103 -5.64 2.74 10.27
C CYS A 103 -4.88 3.95 9.73
N GLY A 104 -4.50 3.92 8.45
CA GLY A 104 -3.80 5.04 7.80
C GLY A 104 -2.55 5.54 8.55
N GLY A 105 -1.80 4.63 9.19
CA GLY A 105 -0.60 4.97 9.98
C GLY A 105 -0.88 5.37 11.44
N ARG A 106 -2.14 5.42 11.87
CA ARG A 106 -2.52 5.71 13.26
C ARG A 106 -2.94 4.43 13.99
N LEU A 107 -2.38 4.23 15.19
CA LEU A 107 -2.77 3.12 16.05
C LEU A 107 -4.04 3.44 16.84
N GLY A 108 -4.92 2.45 16.93
CA GLY A 108 -6.10 2.45 17.78
C GLY A 108 -6.24 1.15 18.57
N LEU A 109 -7.13 1.13 19.55
CA LEU A 109 -7.49 -0.09 20.28
C LEU A 109 -8.27 -1.04 19.36
N LYS A 110 -7.98 -2.34 19.47
CA LYS A 110 -8.72 -3.38 18.76
C LYS A 110 -9.88 -3.85 19.65
N GLY A 111 -11.11 -3.52 19.25
CA GLY A 111 -12.32 -4.13 19.79
C GLY A 111 -12.77 -5.37 19.00
N SER A 112 -14.02 -5.77 19.15
CA SER A 112 -14.68 -6.67 18.20
C SER A 112 -15.17 -5.89 16.97
N ASN A 113 -15.22 -6.53 15.80
CA ASN A 113 -15.76 -5.94 14.57
C ASN A 113 -15.08 -4.63 14.11
N ASN A 114 -13.75 -4.50 14.23
CA ASN A 114 -13.09 -3.26 13.81
C ASN A 114 -12.91 -3.18 12.30
N ALA A 115 -13.05 -1.97 11.77
CA ALA A 115 -12.58 -1.59 10.45
C ALA A 115 -11.93 -0.20 10.50
N CYS A 116 -11.34 0.22 9.39
CA CYS A 116 -10.74 1.54 9.26
C CYS A 116 -11.60 2.44 8.36
N CYS A 117 -11.71 3.71 8.74
CA CYS A 117 -12.24 4.79 7.94
C CYS A 117 -11.18 5.89 7.87
N GLY A 118 -10.37 5.88 6.81
CA GLY A 118 -9.14 6.68 6.75
C GLY A 118 -8.18 6.30 7.88
N GLN A 119 -7.85 7.26 8.74
CA GLN A 119 -6.97 7.05 9.90
C GLN A 119 -7.70 6.61 11.17
N THR A 120 -9.02 6.45 11.13
CA THR A 120 -9.84 6.18 12.31
C THR A 120 -10.32 4.74 12.31
N GLY A 121 -9.95 3.99 13.35
CA GLY A 121 -10.56 2.69 13.64
C GLY A 121 -11.97 2.85 14.18
N TYR A 122 -12.90 2.01 13.75
CA TYR A 122 -14.29 2.03 14.22
C TYR A 122 -14.88 0.63 14.30
N ASN A 123 -15.90 0.48 15.15
CA ASN A 123 -16.66 -0.77 15.27
C ASN A 123 -17.78 -0.82 14.23
N THR A 124 -17.71 -1.78 13.31
CA THR A 124 -18.66 -1.98 12.20
C THR A 124 -20.03 -2.46 12.65
N ARG A 125 -20.23 -2.77 13.94
CA ARG A 125 -21.56 -3.00 14.53
C ARG A 125 -22.35 -1.71 14.69
N PHE A 126 -21.68 -0.62 15.06
CA PHE A 126 -22.33 0.64 15.43
C PHE A 126 -22.15 1.75 14.41
N ARG A 127 -21.15 1.63 13.52
CA ARG A 127 -20.81 2.67 12.54
C ARG A 127 -20.57 2.12 11.15
N ILE A 128 -20.68 2.99 10.16
CA ILE A 128 -20.40 2.75 8.74
C ILE A 128 -19.44 3.83 8.25
N CYS A 129 -18.55 3.48 7.32
CA CYS A 129 -17.67 4.44 6.64
C CYS A 129 -18.12 4.64 5.19
N CYS A 130 -18.45 5.86 4.81
CA CYS A 130 -18.81 6.22 3.44
C CYS A 130 -17.82 7.27 2.93
N GLY A 131 -17.02 6.92 1.92
CA GLY A 131 -16.05 7.84 1.32
C GLY A 131 -15.11 8.53 2.32
N GLY A 132 -14.68 7.83 3.36
CA GLY A 132 -13.80 8.37 4.42
C GLY A 132 -14.53 9.08 5.57
N LYS A 133 -15.86 9.22 5.52
CA LYS A 133 -16.67 9.80 6.60
C LYS A 133 -17.39 8.72 7.40
N LEU A 134 -17.26 8.80 8.73
CA LEU A 134 -17.98 7.92 9.65
C LEU A 134 -19.42 8.39 9.84
N GLY A 135 -20.35 7.45 9.82
CA GLY A 135 -21.76 7.62 10.19
C GLY A 135 -22.22 6.53 11.14
N LEU A 136 -23.40 6.72 11.75
CA LEU A 136 -24.05 5.67 12.56
C LEU A 136 -24.54 4.54 11.67
N LYS A 137 -24.47 3.30 12.17
CA LYS A 137 -25.01 2.10 11.52
C LYS A 137 -26.38 1.77 12.11
N GLY A 138 -27.38 1.73 11.24
CA GLY A 138 -28.68 1.13 11.45
C GLY A 138 -28.86 -0.10 10.56
N SER A 139 -30.02 -0.74 10.65
CA SER A 139 -30.28 -2.06 10.03
C SER A 139 -30.30 -2.08 8.50
N ASN A 140 -30.39 -0.93 7.85
CA ASN A 140 -30.60 -0.81 6.40
C ASN A 140 -29.65 0.23 5.80
N ASN A 141 -28.40 0.27 6.25
CA ASN A 141 -27.51 1.35 5.87
C ASN A 141 -26.71 1.03 4.59
N ALA A 142 -26.65 2.00 3.69
CA ALA A 142 -25.78 2.00 2.51
C ALA A 142 -25.07 3.36 2.37
N CYS A 143 -24.10 3.43 1.48
CA CYS A 143 -23.38 4.66 1.17
C CYS A 143 -23.85 5.25 -0.16
N CYS A 144 -23.99 6.57 -0.19
CA CYS A 144 -24.15 7.37 -1.40
C CYS A 144 -23.03 8.42 -1.40
N GLY A 145 -21.94 8.14 -2.11
CA GLY A 145 -20.71 8.91 -1.98
C GLY A 145 -20.18 8.88 -0.54
N GLN A 146 -20.07 10.05 0.08
CA GLN A 146 -19.62 10.20 1.47
C GLN A 146 -20.74 10.13 2.52
N THR A 147 -21.98 9.95 2.08
CA THR A 147 -23.16 9.99 2.97
C THR A 147 -23.72 8.60 3.21
N GLY A 148 -23.76 8.18 4.47
CA GLY A 148 -24.53 7.01 4.88
C GLY A 148 -26.03 7.31 4.89
N TYR A 149 -26.85 6.39 4.39
CA TYR A 149 -28.30 6.54 4.35
C TYR A 149 -29.01 5.23 4.62
N ASN A 150 -30.27 5.32 5.07
CA ASN A 150 -31.12 4.16 5.29
C ASN A 150 -31.89 3.81 3.99
N THR A 151 -31.59 2.65 3.41
CA THR A 151 -32.17 2.11 2.17
C THR A 151 -33.66 1.77 2.28
N ARG A 152 -34.25 1.83 3.48
CA ARG A 152 -35.71 1.75 3.65
C ARG A 152 -36.41 3.04 3.21
N PHE A 153 -35.79 4.19 3.44
CA PHE A 153 -36.41 5.50 3.22
C PHE A 153 -35.82 6.26 2.04
N ARG A 154 -34.62 5.90 1.59
CA ARG A 154 -33.89 6.62 0.55
C ARG A 154 -33.28 5.69 -0.50
N ILE A 155 -33.02 6.26 -1.67
CA ILE A 155 -32.32 5.63 -2.80
C ILE A 155 -31.15 6.54 -3.20
N CYS A 156 -30.05 5.94 -3.68
CA CYS A 156 -28.92 6.67 -4.24
C CYS A 156 -28.85 6.45 -5.75
N CYS A 157 -28.92 7.53 -6.53
CA CYS A 157 -28.79 7.50 -7.98
C CYS A 157 -27.61 8.38 -8.39
N GLY A 158 -26.58 7.80 -9.00
CA GLY A 158 -25.40 8.55 -9.46
C GLY A 158 -24.74 9.45 -8.41
N GLY A 159 -24.75 9.03 -7.13
CA GLY A 159 -24.20 9.81 -6.02
C GLY A 159 -25.16 10.82 -5.38
N LYS A 160 -26.38 10.97 -5.90
CA LYS A 160 -27.42 11.83 -5.32
C LYS A 160 -28.46 11.02 -4.55
N LEU A 161 -28.78 11.45 -3.34
CA LEU A 161 -29.83 10.86 -2.53
C LEU A 161 -31.21 11.38 -2.92
N GLY A 162 -32.16 10.46 -3.04
CA GLY A 162 -33.58 10.75 -3.21
C GLY A 162 -34.44 9.97 -2.21
N LEU A 163 -35.72 10.34 -2.10
CA LEU A 163 -36.69 9.58 -1.33
C LEU A 163 -37.01 8.25 -2.01
N LYS A 164 -37.20 7.19 -1.21
CA LYS A 164 -37.62 5.88 -1.70
C LYS A 164 -39.14 5.78 -1.63
N GLY A 165 -39.81 5.78 -2.78
CA GLY A 165 -41.21 5.35 -2.92
C GLY A 165 -41.38 3.86 -3.22
N SER A 166 -42.56 3.45 -3.66
CA SER A 166 -42.76 2.15 -4.30
C SER A 166 -42.27 2.19 -5.76
N ASN A 167 -41.67 1.10 -6.25
CA ASN A 167 -41.22 0.99 -7.65
C ASN A 167 -40.14 2.00 -8.08
N ASN A 168 -39.15 2.32 -7.26
CA ASN A 168 -38.10 3.27 -7.71
C ASN A 168 -37.05 2.60 -8.58
N ALA A 169 -36.58 3.34 -9.58
CA ALA A 169 -35.36 3.07 -10.31
C ALA A 169 -34.54 4.37 -10.45
N CYS A 170 -33.31 4.24 -10.94
CA CYS A 170 -32.45 5.36 -11.24
C CYS A 170 -32.40 5.63 -12.75
N CYS A 171 -32.42 6.91 -13.13
CA CYS A 171 -32.12 7.41 -14.45
C CYS A 171 -30.99 8.44 -14.31
N GLY A 172 -29.74 8.00 -14.51
CA GLY A 172 -28.56 8.78 -14.17
C GLY A 172 -28.54 9.12 -12.66
N GLN A 173 -28.56 10.42 -12.34
CA GLN A 173 -28.58 10.90 -10.95
C GLN A 173 -29.99 11.06 -10.36
N THR A 174 -31.03 10.75 -11.13
CA THR A 174 -32.42 11.01 -10.74
C THR A 174 -33.13 9.71 -10.40
N GLY A 175 -33.62 9.60 -9.16
CA GLY A 175 -34.56 8.55 -8.78
C GLY A 175 -35.96 8.83 -9.34
N TYR A 176 -36.63 7.81 -9.87
CA TYR A 176 -37.97 7.95 -10.42
C TYR A 176 -38.83 6.71 -10.12
N ASN A 177 -40.15 6.89 -10.11
CA ASN A 177 -41.10 5.81 -9.95
C ASN A 177 -41.41 5.16 -11.30
N THR A 178 -41.05 3.88 -11.46
CA THR A 178 -41.22 3.09 -12.69
C THR A 178 -42.68 2.77 -13.00
N ARG A 179 -43.64 3.13 -12.14
CA ARG A 179 -45.08 3.08 -12.46
C ARG A 179 -45.49 4.23 -13.38
N PHE A 180 -44.90 5.42 -13.20
CA PHE A 180 -45.33 6.64 -13.90
C PHE A 180 -44.33 7.10 -14.97
N ARG A 181 -43.08 6.65 -14.90
CA ARG A 181 -42.01 7.10 -15.79
C ARG A 181 -41.16 5.94 -16.32
N ILE A 182 -40.50 6.19 -17.45
CA ILE A 182 -39.51 5.32 -18.10
C ILE A 182 -38.21 6.10 -18.28
N CYS A 183 -37.06 5.43 -18.22
CA CYS A 183 -35.75 6.02 -18.50
C CYS A 183 -35.21 5.48 -19.82
N CYS A 184 -34.96 6.36 -20.79
CA CYS A 184 -34.36 6.01 -22.08
C CYS A 184 -33.05 6.79 -22.24
N GLY A 185 -31.92 6.09 -22.30
CA GLY A 185 -30.60 6.71 -22.50
C GLY A 185 -30.28 7.86 -21.53
N GLY A 186 -30.75 7.78 -20.28
CA GLY A 186 -30.55 8.81 -19.25
C GLY A 186 -31.60 9.93 -19.22
N ARG A 187 -32.59 9.93 -20.12
CA ARG A 187 -33.72 10.86 -20.10
C ARG A 187 -34.99 10.20 -19.58
N LEU A 188 -35.71 10.92 -18.72
CA LEU A 188 -37.00 10.48 -18.19
C LEU A 188 -38.15 10.86 -19.12
N GLY A 189 -38.99 9.90 -19.45
CA GLY A 189 -40.26 10.08 -20.13
C GLY A 189 -41.44 9.59 -19.28
N LEU A 190 -42.67 9.93 -19.67
CA LEU A 190 -43.88 9.36 -19.08
C LEU A 190 -44.00 7.88 -19.46
N LYS A 191 -44.54 7.07 -18.55
CA LYS A 191 -44.85 5.65 -18.81
C LYS A 191 -46.30 5.49 -19.22
N GLY A 192 -46.51 4.87 -20.37
CA GLY A 192 -47.78 4.35 -20.86
C GLY A 192 -47.68 2.84 -21.11
N SER A 193 -48.80 2.22 -21.52
CA SER A 193 -48.96 0.76 -21.58
C SER A 193 -48.12 0.07 -22.67
N ASN A 194 -47.58 0.81 -23.63
CA ASN A 194 -46.86 0.26 -24.78
C ASN A 194 -45.55 1.03 -25.02
N ASN A 195 -44.87 1.42 -23.94
CA ASN A 195 -43.70 2.30 -24.07
C ASN A 195 -42.41 1.48 -24.28
N ALA A 196 -41.63 1.85 -25.28
CA ALA A 196 -40.28 1.37 -25.53
C ALA A 196 -39.30 2.54 -25.65
N CYS A 197 -38.00 2.24 -25.61
CA CYS A 197 -36.94 3.22 -25.81
C CYS A 197 -36.34 3.08 -27.21
N CYS A 198 -36.10 4.22 -27.86
CA CYS A 198 -35.28 4.33 -29.06
C CYS A 198 -34.20 5.38 -28.79
N GLY A 199 -32.98 4.93 -28.48
CA GLY A 199 -31.91 5.80 -27.97
C GLY A 199 -32.31 6.48 -26.66
N GLN A 200 -32.32 7.82 -26.65
CA GLN A 200 -32.73 8.63 -25.49
C GLN A 200 -34.23 8.94 -25.45
N THR A 201 -35.00 8.47 -26.44
CA THR A 201 -36.41 8.85 -26.61
C THR A 201 -37.32 7.70 -26.26
N GLY A 202 -38.26 7.93 -25.34
CA GLY A 202 -39.37 7.00 -25.08
C GLY A 202 -40.47 7.19 -26.14
N TYR A 203 -41.01 6.09 -26.66
CA TYR A 203 -42.09 6.12 -27.65
C TYR A 203 -43.13 5.03 -27.37
N ASN A 204 -44.33 5.21 -27.91
CA ASN A 204 -45.40 4.22 -27.83
C ASN A 204 -45.33 3.30 -29.06
N THR A 205 -45.12 2.00 -28.84
CA THR A 205 -44.95 0.97 -29.86
C THR A 205 -46.20 0.71 -30.70
N ARG A 206 -47.37 1.25 -30.32
CA ARG A 206 -48.57 1.21 -31.16
C ARG A 206 -48.55 2.20 -32.32
N PHE A 207 -47.79 3.30 -32.19
CA PHE A 207 -47.83 4.40 -33.16
C PHE A 207 -46.50 4.60 -33.89
N ARG A 208 -45.41 4.05 -33.36
CA ARG A 208 -44.04 4.27 -33.83
C ARG A 208 -43.20 3.01 -33.61
N MET A 209 -42.07 2.91 -34.29
CA MET A 209 -41.06 1.87 -34.18
C MET A 209 -39.64 2.47 -34.15
N CYS A 210 -38.64 1.71 -33.69
CA CYS A 210 -37.25 2.17 -33.66
C CYS A 210 -36.46 1.58 -34.84
N CYS A 211 -36.04 2.42 -35.78
CA CYS A 211 -35.18 2.04 -36.89
C CYS A 211 -33.79 2.68 -36.71
N ASN A 212 -32.74 1.87 -36.53
CA ASN A 212 -31.35 2.34 -36.42
C ASN A 212 -31.17 3.49 -35.40
N GLY A 213 -31.85 3.41 -34.25
CA GLY A 213 -31.75 4.39 -33.17
C GLY A 213 -32.57 5.68 -33.38
N ARG A 214 -33.42 5.74 -34.41
CA ARG A 214 -34.37 6.83 -34.67
C ARG A 214 -35.80 6.30 -34.76
N LEU A 215 -36.78 7.15 -34.45
CA LEU A 215 -38.19 6.78 -34.54
C LEU A 215 -38.67 6.84 -35.98
N CYS A 216 -39.20 5.72 -36.44
CA CYS A 216 -40.20 5.59 -37.51
C CYS A 216 -41.52 5.19 -36.83
#